data_AF-A0A813CMM8-F1
#
_entry.id   AF-A0A813CMM8-F1
#
_cell.length_a   1.000
_cell.length_b   1.000
_cell.length_c   1.000
_cell.angle_alpha   90.00
_cell.angle_beta   90.00
_cell.angle_gamma   90.00
#
_symmetry.space_group_name_H-M   'P 1'
#
loop_
_entity.id
_entity.type
_entity.pdbx_description
1 polymer ?
#
loop_
_entity_poly.entity_id
_entity_poly.type
_entity_poly.pdbx_seq_one_letter_code
_entity_poly.pdbx_strand_id
1 'polypeptide(L)'
;MYQRKRCSLQDGGHTQPGRVFEKLPTWTERLWCLFELAAFLKSKTSQQQHLIVRPVFMGPLAIAVYLIFAAVAMPIATVPIYDERTIVQLLSVIVFRAFVVAVPAASTIRSYFRDLDTMKLQLLLISVDSTRSSCCDLHHVGPSGEPMLCDRKIVKECVKIWFGSELTFEDTVRTEVLDILDRDLTQKVFSTPWSLGVTSPVILAFMDVSASWAEHEWNLWAHPSPSLLLGGLVIWFLFVPANKDLLILLLRLGRQRPRSNCLELLKTLSVLAAAAVPVLVLAVAYGLTRFSDLVVFGIAAGNPMLRAVGFAFCTLLISLCNFLVGLG
;
A
#
# COMPACT_ATOMS: atom_id res chain seq x y z
N MET A 1 -33.50 -8.44 -10.34
CA MET A 1 -33.57 -8.82 -8.92
C MET A 1 -32.47 -9.87 -8.67
N TYR A 2 -31.22 -9.44 -8.58
CA TYR A 2 -30.06 -10.34 -8.44
C TYR A 2 -29.86 -10.60 -6.94
N GLN A 3 -30.35 -11.72 -6.43
CA GLN A 3 -30.01 -12.13 -5.07
C GLN A 3 -28.51 -12.40 -5.03
N ARG A 4 -27.80 -11.53 -4.30
CA ARG A 4 -26.39 -11.68 -3.94
C ARG A 4 -26.28 -12.87 -2.98
N LYS A 5 -26.33 -14.11 -3.50
CA LYS A 5 -25.92 -15.29 -2.76
C LYS A 5 -24.44 -15.12 -2.48
N ARG A 6 -24.09 -14.76 -1.23
CA ARG A 6 -22.74 -15.00 -0.74
C ARG A 6 -22.53 -16.51 -0.87
N CYS A 7 -21.51 -16.93 -1.60
CA CYS A 7 -20.96 -18.27 -1.44
C CYS A 7 -20.44 -18.38 0.00
N SER A 8 -21.33 -18.76 0.92
CA SER A 8 -20.93 -19.37 2.18
C SER A 8 -20.46 -20.77 1.83
N LEU A 9 -19.15 -20.91 1.61
CA LEU A 9 -18.46 -22.19 1.82
C LEU A 9 -18.75 -22.60 3.26
N GLN A 10 -19.74 -23.48 3.42
CA GLN A 10 -20.05 -24.14 4.66
C GLN A 10 -19.17 -25.39 4.69
N ASP A 11 -17.90 -25.20 5.06
CA ASP A 11 -16.98 -26.30 5.31
C ASP A 11 -17.49 -27.10 6.50
N GLY A 12 -17.91 -28.32 6.24
CA GLY A 12 -18.25 -29.31 7.26
C GLY A 12 -16.98 -29.74 8.00
N GLY A 13 -16.85 -29.28 9.25
CA GLY A 13 -16.33 -30.07 10.36
C GLY A 13 -14.90 -30.60 10.27
N HIS A 14 -13.91 -29.71 10.38
CA HIS A 14 -12.78 -29.90 11.32
C HIS A 14 -12.15 -28.54 11.64
N THR A 15 -12.22 -28.17 12.90
CA THR A 15 -11.72 -26.91 13.48
C THR A 15 -10.19 -26.81 13.38
N GLN A 16 -9.69 -26.17 12.32
CA GLN A 16 -8.44 -25.41 12.40
C GLN A 16 -8.78 -23.92 12.54
N PRO A 17 -8.38 -23.24 13.63
CA PRO A 17 -8.61 -21.82 13.80
C PRO A 17 -7.54 -21.03 13.04
N GLY A 18 -7.63 -21.05 11.72
CA GLY A 18 -6.87 -20.17 10.83
C GLY A 18 -7.83 -19.68 9.77
N ARG A 19 -8.33 -18.44 9.91
CA ARG A 19 -9.13 -17.80 8.86
C ARG A 19 -8.33 -17.83 7.56
N VAL A 20 -8.69 -18.74 6.66
CA VAL A 20 -8.15 -18.83 5.31
C VAL A 20 -8.67 -17.60 4.59
N PHE A 21 -7.90 -16.51 4.62
CA PHE A 21 -8.04 -15.47 3.62
C PHE A 21 -7.77 -16.17 2.29
N GLU A 22 -8.82 -16.37 1.51
CA GLU A 22 -8.75 -16.99 0.18
C GLU A 22 -7.73 -16.19 -0.63
N LYS A 23 -6.60 -16.85 -0.95
CA LYS A 23 -5.48 -16.19 -1.60
C LYS A 23 -5.89 -15.86 -3.04
N LEU A 24 -5.50 -14.69 -3.51
CA LEU A 24 -5.81 -14.22 -4.87
C LEU A 24 -5.56 -15.27 -5.98
N PRO A 25 -4.47 -16.08 -5.95
CA PRO A 25 -4.27 -17.18 -6.90
C PRO A 25 -5.38 -18.25 -6.91
N THR A 26 -5.91 -18.62 -5.75
CA THR A 26 -6.98 -19.63 -5.65
C THR A 26 -8.31 -19.13 -6.23
N TRP A 27 -8.54 -17.81 -6.20
CA TRP A 27 -9.71 -17.20 -6.81
C TRP A 27 -9.62 -17.25 -8.34
N THR A 28 -8.44 -17.01 -8.92
CA THR A 28 -8.23 -17.08 -10.38
C THR A 28 -8.25 -18.49 -10.96
N GLU A 29 -8.15 -19.54 -10.14
CA GLU A 29 -8.28 -20.92 -10.60
C GLU A 29 -9.74 -21.34 -10.86
N ARG A 30 -10.72 -20.60 -10.32
CA ARG A 30 -12.15 -20.94 -10.39
C ARG A 30 -12.81 -20.32 -11.61
N LEU A 31 -13.30 -21.18 -12.50
CA LEU A 31 -13.95 -20.77 -13.75
C LEU A 31 -15.13 -19.81 -13.53
N TRP A 32 -15.95 -20.08 -12.51
CA TRP A 32 -17.12 -19.26 -12.18
C TRP A 32 -16.73 -17.82 -11.85
N CYS A 33 -15.67 -17.63 -11.05
CA CYS A 33 -15.22 -16.31 -10.60
C CYS A 33 -14.71 -15.45 -11.78
N LEU A 34 -13.98 -16.06 -12.71
CA LEU A 34 -13.52 -15.37 -13.91
C LEU A 34 -14.65 -15.02 -14.86
N PHE A 35 -15.61 -15.93 -15.02
CA PHE A 35 -16.82 -15.67 -15.77
C PHE A 35 -17.59 -14.48 -15.18
N GLU A 36 -17.83 -14.46 -13.87
CA GLU A 36 -18.51 -13.35 -13.19
C GLU A 36 -17.79 -12.02 -13.41
N LEU A 37 -16.46 -12.00 -13.26
CA LEU A 37 -15.68 -10.78 -13.44
C LEU A 37 -15.71 -10.29 -14.90
N ALA A 38 -15.50 -11.19 -15.87
CA ALA A 38 -15.54 -10.84 -17.28
C ALA A 38 -16.95 -10.39 -17.71
N ALA A 39 -18.00 -11.08 -17.26
CA ALA A 39 -19.38 -10.71 -17.54
C ALA A 39 -19.74 -9.36 -16.92
N PHE A 40 -19.26 -9.09 -15.71
CA PHE A 40 -19.41 -7.79 -15.06
C PHE A 40 -18.76 -6.68 -15.89
N LEU A 41 -17.51 -6.87 -16.32
CA LEU A 41 -16.79 -5.89 -17.15
C LEU A 41 -17.51 -5.64 -18.47
N LYS A 42 -17.91 -6.71 -19.17
CA LYS A 42 -18.69 -6.62 -20.41
C LYS A 42 -20.02 -5.89 -20.24
N SER A 43 -20.71 -6.09 -19.10
CA SER A 43 -21.96 -5.39 -18.81
C SER A 43 -21.79 -3.89 -18.55
N LYS A 44 -20.57 -3.45 -18.22
CA LYS A 44 -20.24 -2.07 -17.83
C LYS A 44 -19.53 -1.26 -18.90
N THR A 45 -19.15 -1.86 -20.03
CA THR A 45 -18.57 -1.17 -21.18
C THR A 45 -19.42 0.04 -21.64
N SER A 46 -20.74 0.01 -21.42
CA SER A 46 -21.64 1.12 -21.77
C SER A 46 -21.76 2.25 -20.73
N GLN A 47 -21.36 2.03 -19.47
CA GLN A 47 -21.67 2.94 -18.36
C GLN A 47 -20.47 3.73 -17.80
N GLN A 48 -19.28 3.65 -18.41
CA GLN A 48 -18.03 4.27 -17.92
C GLN A 48 -17.70 3.99 -16.43
N GLN A 49 -18.33 2.98 -15.83
CA GLN A 49 -18.09 2.67 -14.42
C GLN A 49 -16.78 1.90 -14.30
N HIS A 50 -15.83 2.49 -13.60
CA HIS A 50 -14.53 1.88 -13.33
C HIS A 50 -14.66 0.88 -12.18
N LEU A 51 -14.46 -0.41 -12.46
CA LEU A 51 -14.29 -1.42 -11.40
C LEU A 51 -13.08 -1.03 -10.54
N ILE A 52 -13.18 -1.07 -9.21
CA ILE A 52 -12.03 -0.83 -8.32
C ILE A 52 -11.84 -2.08 -7.48
N VAL A 53 -10.75 -2.80 -7.70
CA VAL A 53 -10.39 -3.98 -6.89
C VAL A 53 -9.42 -3.54 -5.79
N ARG A 54 -9.74 -3.85 -4.53
CA ARG A 54 -8.86 -3.55 -3.38
C ARG A 54 -8.55 -4.82 -2.58
N PRO A 55 -7.28 -5.07 -2.24
CA PRO A 55 -6.93 -6.23 -1.44
C PRO A 55 -7.35 -6.06 0.03
N VAL A 56 -7.79 -7.15 0.64
CA VAL A 56 -8.36 -7.14 2.00
C VAL A 56 -7.32 -6.79 3.07
N PHE A 57 -6.05 -7.17 2.89
CA PHE A 57 -4.98 -6.87 3.85
C PHE A 57 -4.66 -5.37 3.98
N MET A 58 -5.17 -4.55 3.05
CA MET A 58 -4.88 -3.11 3.03
C MET A 58 -5.49 -2.38 4.24
N GLY A 59 -6.63 -2.85 4.77
CA GLY A 59 -7.24 -2.28 5.97
C GLY A 59 -6.35 -2.37 7.21
N PRO A 60 -5.95 -3.59 7.65
CA PRO A 60 -5.01 -3.76 8.76
C PRO A 60 -3.67 -3.04 8.54
N LEU A 61 -3.15 -3.05 7.30
CA LEU A 61 -1.93 -2.32 6.95
C LEU A 61 -2.09 -0.81 7.17
N ALA A 62 -3.20 -0.22 6.72
CA ALA A 62 -3.47 1.20 6.88
C ALA A 62 -3.54 1.61 8.35
N ILE A 63 -4.22 0.82 9.19
CA ILE A 63 -4.31 1.04 10.63
C ILE A 63 -2.92 0.95 11.28
N ALA A 64 -2.15 -0.08 10.94
CA ALA A 64 -0.81 -0.26 11.48
C ALA A 64 0.11 0.92 11.14
N VAL A 65 0.12 1.35 9.87
CA VAL A 65 0.91 2.51 9.43
C VAL A 65 0.46 3.78 10.12
N TYR A 66 -0.85 4.04 10.21
CA TYR A 66 -1.39 5.21 10.91
C TYR A 66 -0.95 5.25 12.38
N LEU A 67 -1.04 4.14 13.11
CA LEU A 67 -0.62 4.06 14.50
C LEU A 67 0.88 4.30 14.69
N ILE A 68 1.73 3.84 13.76
CA ILE A 68 3.16 4.14 13.78
C ILE A 68 3.38 5.64 13.61
N PHE A 69 2.78 6.26 12.60
CA PHE A 69 2.95 7.70 12.38
C PHE A 69 2.37 8.54 13.51
N ALA A 70 1.26 8.12 14.12
CA ALA A 70 0.74 8.74 15.33
C ALA A 70 1.72 8.62 16.50
N ALA A 71 2.31 7.44 16.72
CA ALA A 71 3.31 7.25 17.76
C ALA A 71 4.58 8.10 17.54
N VAL A 72 5.01 8.27 16.28
CA VAL A 72 6.13 9.16 15.90
C VAL A 72 5.77 10.63 16.10
N ALA A 73 4.52 11.01 15.81
CA ALA A 73 4.03 12.37 15.90
C ALA A 73 3.87 12.86 17.35
N MET A 74 3.54 11.96 18.29
CA MET A 74 3.31 12.29 19.70
C MET A 74 4.50 13.01 20.37
N PRO A 75 5.77 12.52 20.30
CA PRO A 75 6.90 13.25 20.86
C PRO A 75 7.13 14.62 20.24
N ILE A 76 6.87 14.77 18.94
CA ILE A 76 7.02 16.05 18.24
C ILE A 76 6.08 17.10 18.86
N ALA A 77 4.87 16.70 19.23
CA ALA A 77 3.87 17.58 19.82
C ALA A 77 4.04 17.79 21.34
N THR A 78 4.62 16.83 22.07
CA THR A 78 4.56 16.80 23.55
C THR A 78 5.89 17.03 24.25
N VAL A 79 7.03 16.74 23.61
CA VAL A 79 8.32 16.79 24.28
C VAL A 79 8.90 18.21 24.18
N PRO A 80 9.17 18.88 25.32
CA PRO A 80 9.87 20.16 25.30
C PRO A 80 11.27 19.97 24.71
N ILE A 81 11.64 20.82 23.76
CA ILE A 81 12.85 20.71 22.92
C ILE A 81 14.16 20.77 23.74
N TYR A 82 14.08 21.11 25.02
CA TYR A 82 15.24 21.43 25.86
C TYR A 82 15.99 20.23 26.46
N ASP A 83 15.44 19.01 26.44
CA ASP A 83 16.11 17.81 26.96
C ASP A 83 16.43 16.80 25.86
N GLU A 84 17.64 16.90 25.31
CA GLU A 84 18.16 16.02 24.26
C GLU A 84 18.10 14.53 24.64
N ARG A 85 18.36 14.19 25.91
CA ARG A 85 18.40 12.79 26.36
C ARG A 85 17.01 12.17 26.28
N THR A 86 15.99 12.90 26.70
CA THR A 86 14.59 12.46 26.64
C THR A 86 14.13 12.29 25.19
N ILE A 87 14.51 13.22 24.30
CA ILE A 87 14.19 13.12 22.86
C ILE A 87 14.82 11.85 22.25
N VAL A 88 16.12 11.62 22.49
CA VAL A 88 16.83 10.45 21.94
C VAL A 88 16.23 9.14 22.47
N GLN A 89 15.92 9.05 23.77
CA GLN A 89 15.30 7.87 24.35
C GLN A 89 13.92 7.57 23.72
N LEU A 90 13.05 8.58 23.60
CA LEU A 90 11.72 8.41 23.01
C LEU A 90 11.80 8.03 21.53
N LEU A 91 12.66 8.71 20.75
CA LEU A 91 12.87 8.39 19.34
C LEU A 91 13.40 6.97 19.15
N SER A 92 14.33 6.51 20.01
CA SER A 92 14.88 5.15 19.91
C SER A 92 13.80 4.06 20.08
N VAL A 93 12.90 4.24 21.06
CA VAL A 93 11.78 3.32 21.32
C VAL A 93 10.80 3.32 20.13
N ILE A 94 10.53 4.49 19.56
CA ILE A 94 9.63 4.63 18.42
C ILE A 94 10.23 3.99 17.16
N VAL A 95 11.50 4.25 16.87
CA VAL A 95 12.20 3.63 15.73
C VAL A 95 12.19 2.11 15.86
N PHE A 96 12.44 1.59 17.07
CA PHE A 96 12.36 0.16 17.33
C PHE A 96 10.95 -0.40 17.07
N ARG A 97 9.90 0.25 17.60
CA ARG A 97 8.50 -0.16 17.37
C ARG A 97 8.10 -0.08 15.90
N ALA A 98 8.49 0.99 15.21
CA ALA A 98 8.25 1.17 13.79
C ALA A 98 8.90 0.04 12.99
N PHE A 99 10.13 -0.35 13.34
CA PHE A 99 10.83 -1.46 12.72
C PHE A 99 10.12 -2.81 12.93
N VAL A 100 9.66 -3.09 14.14
CA VAL A 100 8.90 -4.31 14.47
C VAL A 100 7.65 -4.47 13.61
N VAL A 101 6.98 -3.37 13.24
CA VAL A 101 5.79 -3.41 12.37
C VAL A 101 6.16 -3.33 10.89
N ALA A 102 7.22 -2.59 10.53
CA ALA A 102 7.65 -2.42 9.14
C ALA A 102 8.13 -3.73 8.50
N VAL A 103 8.83 -4.58 9.26
CA VAL A 103 9.32 -5.88 8.77
C VAL A 103 8.19 -6.81 8.30
N PRO A 104 7.18 -7.16 9.13
CA PRO A 104 6.07 -8.00 8.69
C PRO A 104 5.20 -7.33 7.62
N ALA A 105 5.03 -6.01 7.67
CA ALA A 105 4.32 -5.26 6.62
C ALA A 105 5.02 -5.39 5.26
N ALA A 106 6.34 -5.12 5.21
CA ALA A 106 7.15 -5.27 4.01
C ALA A 106 7.15 -6.71 3.49
N SER A 107 7.26 -7.70 4.39
CA SER A 107 7.16 -9.11 4.03
C SER A 107 5.80 -9.45 3.42
N THR A 108 4.70 -8.94 3.99
CA THR A 108 3.34 -9.16 3.51
C THR A 108 3.13 -8.53 2.12
N ILE A 109 3.58 -7.29 1.92
CA ILE A 109 3.49 -6.61 0.62
C ILE A 109 4.32 -7.35 -0.45
N ARG A 110 5.48 -7.89 -0.10
CA ARG A 110 6.28 -8.71 -1.02
C ARG A 110 5.61 -10.04 -1.35
N SER A 111 4.98 -10.70 -0.38
CA SER A 111 4.15 -11.89 -0.64
C SER A 111 3.00 -11.54 -1.58
N TYR A 112 2.35 -10.40 -1.37
CA TYR A 112 1.30 -9.91 -2.24
C TYR A 112 1.76 -9.72 -3.68
N PHE A 113 2.91 -9.07 -3.93
CA PHE A 113 3.42 -8.91 -5.29
C PHE A 113 3.77 -10.26 -5.95
N ARG A 114 4.25 -11.25 -5.19
CA ARG A 114 4.46 -12.62 -5.69
C ARG A 114 3.16 -13.31 -6.06
N ASP A 115 2.13 -13.15 -5.23
CA ASP A 115 0.80 -13.68 -5.50
C ASP A 115 0.18 -13.03 -6.73
N LEU A 116 0.41 -11.74 -6.96
CA LEU A 116 0.01 -11.04 -8.18
C LEU A 116 0.72 -11.62 -9.42
N ASP A 117 2.02 -11.86 -9.37
CA ASP A 117 2.73 -12.46 -10.51
C ASP A 117 2.23 -13.88 -10.82
N THR A 118 1.93 -14.65 -9.78
CA THR A 118 1.34 -16.00 -9.91
C THR A 118 -0.04 -15.91 -10.56
N MET A 119 -0.89 -14.99 -10.09
CA MET A 119 -2.21 -14.72 -10.64
C MET A 119 -2.12 -14.33 -12.13
N LYS A 120 -1.20 -13.43 -12.50
CA LYS A 120 -0.99 -13.02 -13.89
C LYS A 120 -0.64 -14.21 -14.78
N LEU A 121 0.30 -15.04 -14.33
CA LEU A 121 0.72 -16.23 -15.07
C LEU A 121 -0.44 -17.23 -15.23
N GLN A 122 -1.22 -17.45 -14.16
CA GLN A 122 -2.40 -18.32 -14.19
C GLN A 122 -3.45 -17.82 -15.18
N LEU A 123 -3.72 -16.50 -15.20
CA LEU A 123 -4.65 -15.88 -16.14
C LEU A 123 -4.16 -15.99 -17.59
N LEU A 124 -2.85 -15.86 -17.84
CA LEU A 124 -2.28 -16.03 -19.19
C LEU A 124 -2.39 -17.47 -19.69
N LEU A 125 -2.17 -18.45 -18.82
CA LEU A 125 -2.19 -19.88 -19.14
C LEU A 125 -3.59 -20.51 -19.04
N ILE A 126 -4.60 -19.72 -18.70
CA ILE A 126 -5.93 -20.26 -18.39
C ILE A 126 -6.58 -20.85 -19.63
N SER A 127 -7.26 -21.98 -19.46
CA SER A 127 -8.21 -22.48 -20.45
C SER A 127 -9.50 -22.93 -19.77
N VAL A 128 -10.63 -22.75 -20.43
CA VAL A 128 -11.95 -23.16 -19.92
C VAL A 128 -11.97 -24.64 -19.55
N ASP A 129 -11.20 -25.48 -20.25
CA ASP A 129 -11.07 -26.91 -19.95
C ASP A 129 -10.14 -27.22 -18.78
N SER A 130 -9.08 -26.44 -18.57
CA SER A 130 -8.07 -26.68 -17.53
C SER A 130 -8.42 -26.07 -16.16
N THR A 131 -9.34 -25.10 -16.12
CA THR A 131 -9.78 -24.46 -14.87
C THR A 131 -10.39 -25.44 -13.87
N ARG A 132 -10.33 -25.14 -12.57
CA ARG A 132 -10.96 -25.99 -11.55
C ARG A 132 -12.43 -25.65 -11.38
N SER A 133 -13.23 -26.68 -11.08
CA SER A 133 -14.63 -26.53 -10.70
C SER A 133 -14.94 -27.50 -9.57
N SER A 134 -15.59 -27.01 -8.52
CA SER A 134 -15.85 -27.80 -7.30
C SER A 134 -16.62 -29.08 -7.60
N CYS A 135 -17.56 -29.03 -8.55
CA CYS A 135 -18.34 -30.19 -8.96
C CYS A 135 -17.47 -31.29 -9.60
N CYS A 136 -16.47 -30.94 -10.42
CA CYS A 136 -15.57 -31.93 -11.04
C CYS A 136 -14.60 -32.54 -10.02
N ASP A 137 -14.12 -31.74 -9.08
CA ASP A 137 -13.22 -32.20 -8.01
C ASP A 137 -13.92 -33.21 -7.08
N LEU A 138 -15.24 -33.12 -6.92
CA LEU A 138 -16.09 -34.06 -6.17
C LEU A 138 -16.71 -35.17 -7.04
N HIS A 139 -16.21 -35.35 -8.27
CA HIS A 139 -16.73 -36.35 -9.23
C HIS A 139 -18.24 -36.26 -9.47
N HIS A 140 -18.81 -35.04 -9.41
CA HIS A 140 -20.23 -34.77 -9.57
C HIS A 140 -21.15 -35.47 -8.56
N VAL A 141 -20.66 -35.73 -7.33
CA VAL A 141 -21.45 -36.32 -6.25
C VAL A 141 -21.59 -35.32 -5.10
N GLY A 142 -22.84 -35.01 -4.73
CA GLY A 142 -23.15 -34.12 -3.60
C GLY A 142 -22.81 -34.73 -2.24
N PRO A 143 -22.83 -33.93 -1.17
CA PRO A 143 -22.58 -34.42 0.19
C PRO A 143 -23.54 -35.52 0.64
N SER A 144 -24.75 -35.55 0.06
CA SER A 144 -25.78 -36.58 0.31
C SER A 144 -25.62 -37.84 -0.56
N GLY A 145 -24.64 -37.89 -1.46
CA GLY A 145 -24.47 -38.97 -2.43
C GLY A 145 -25.26 -38.80 -3.73
N GLU A 146 -26.10 -37.77 -3.84
CA GLU A 146 -26.90 -37.52 -5.04
C GLU A 146 -26.05 -36.94 -6.19
N PRO A 147 -26.35 -37.27 -7.47
CA PRO A 147 -25.65 -36.69 -8.61
C PRO A 147 -25.93 -35.19 -8.70
N MET A 148 -24.86 -34.38 -8.84
CA MET A 148 -24.98 -32.93 -9.02
C MET A 148 -24.73 -32.51 -10.46
N LEU A 149 -25.34 -31.39 -10.86
CA LEU A 149 -25.07 -30.78 -12.16
C LEU A 149 -23.61 -30.29 -12.25
N CYS A 150 -23.04 -30.40 -13.45
CA CYS A 150 -21.68 -29.95 -13.70
C CYS A 150 -21.67 -28.44 -13.96
N ASP A 151 -21.22 -27.65 -12.99
CA ASP A 151 -21.04 -26.20 -13.11
C ASP A 151 -20.22 -25.82 -14.34
N ARG A 152 -19.17 -26.61 -14.69
CA ARG A 152 -18.36 -26.33 -15.89
C ARG A 152 -19.21 -26.33 -17.16
N LYS A 153 -20.13 -27.30 -17.31
CA LYS A 153 -21.03 -27.36 -18.47
C LYS A 153 -21.95 -26.14 -18.51
N ILE A 154 -22.49 -25.75 -17.36
CA ILE A 154 -23.36 -24.57 -17.25
C ILE A 154 -22.59 -23.31 -17.63
N VAL A 155 -21.39 -23.11 -17.08
CA VAL A 155 -20.57 -21.92 -17.38
C VAL A 155 -20.14 -21.88 -18.84
N LYS A 156 -19.80 -23.02 -19.46
CA LYS A 156 -19.50 -23.07 -20.91
C LYS A 156 -20.67 -22.57 -21.75
N GLU A 157 -21.90 -22.99 -21.44
CA GLU A 157 -23.07 -22.50 -22.17
C GLU A 157 -23.32 -21.01 -21.90
N CYS A 158 -23.16 -20.54 -20.66
CA CYS A 158 -23.22 -19.11 -20.35
C CYS A 158 -22.14 -18.31 -21.10
N VAL A 159 -20.93 -18.84 -21.22
CA VAL A 159 -19.82 -18.26 -21.98
C VAL A 159 -20.18 -18.14 -23.45
N LYS A 160 -20.75 -19.19 -24.08
CA LYS A 160 -21.23 -19.11 -25.47
C LYS A 160 -22.30 -18.05 -25.66
N ILE A 161 -23.27 -17.96 -24.73
CA ILE A 161 -24.34 -16.96 -24.80
C ILE A 161 -23.80 -15.53 -24.65
N TRP A 162 -22.90 -15.30 -23.69
CA TRP A 162 -22.41 -13.96 -23.37
C TRP A 162 -21.27 -13.50 -24.25
N PHE A 163 -20.35 -14.38 -24.63
CA PHE A 163 -19.10 -14.06 -25.33
C PHE A 163 -19.04 -14.64 -26.75
N GLY A 164 -20.04 -15.42 -27.18
CA GLY A 164 -20.10 -16.05 -28.49
C GLY A 164 -19.28 -17.34 -28.60
N SER A 165 -18.10 -17.39 -27.99
CA SER A 165 -17.26 -18.59 -27.97
C SER A 165 -16.37 -18.66 -26.73
N GLU A 166 -15.88 -19.86 -26.41
CA GLU A 166 -14.90 -20.08 -25.34
C GLU A 166 -13.57 -19.35 -25.63
N LEU A 167 -13.14 -19.32 -26.89
CA LEU A 167 -11.90 -18.66 -27.31
C LEU A 167 -11.97 -17.13 -27.15
N THR A 168 -13.10 -16.52 -27.52
CA THR A 168 -13.33 -15.08 -27.30
C THR A 168 -13.37 -14.73 -25.81
N PHE A 169 -13.94 -15.61 -24.99
CA PHE A 169 -13.92 -15.44 -23.53
C PHE A 169 -12.51 -15.53 -22.96
N GLU A 170 -11.73 -16.56 -23.32
CA GLU A 170 -10.33 -16.67 -22.88
C GLU A 170 -9.50 -15.46 -23.30
N ASP A 171 -9.67 -14.98 -24.53
CA ASP A 171 -8.99 -13.77 -25.01
C ASP A 171 -9.39 -12.53 -24.19
N THR A 172 -10.68 -12.35 -23.90
CA THR A 172 -11.18 -11.26 -23.03
C THR A 172 -10.57 -11.34 -21.63
N VAL A 173 -10.44 -12.54 -21.07
CA VAL A 173 -9.83 -12.74 -19.73
C VAL A 173 -8.33 -12.42 -19.76
N ARG A 174 -7.61 -12.90 -20.78
CA ARG A 174 -6.16 -12.67 -20.90
C ARG A 174 -5.79 -11.22 -21.20
N THR A 175 -6.68 -10.46 -21.83
CA THR A 175 -6.45 -9.08 -22.22
C THR A 175 -7.11 -8.12 -21.22
N GLU A 176 -8.42 -7.92 -21.31
CA GLU A 176 -9.15 -6.90 -20.56
C GLU A 176 -9.15 -7.16 -19.05
N VAL A 177 -9.47 -8.38 -18.63
CA VAL A 177 -9.55 -8.71 -17.19
C VAL A 177 -8.17 -8.61 -16.55
N LEU A 178 -7.15 -9.16 -17.20
CA LEU A 178 -5.77 -9.12 -16.73
C LEU A 178 -5.25 -7.68 -16.63
N ASP A 179 -5.48 -6.83 -17.64
CA ASP A 179 -5.06 -5.43 -17.63
C ASP A 179 -5.71 -4.65 -16.47
N ILE A 180 -7.02 -4.81 -16.29
CA ILE A 180 -7.75 -4.13 -15.20
C ILE A 180 -7.23 -4.60 -13.84
N LEU A 181 -7.08 -5.92 -13.65
CA LEU A 181 -6.55 -6.46 -12.39
C LEU A 181 -5.13 -5.98 -12.14
N ASP A 182 -4.24 -5.99 -13.15
CA ASP A 182 -2.87 -5.52 -12.98
C ASP A 182 -2.83 -4.03 -12.63
N ARG A 183 -3.51 -3.19 -13.41
CA ARG A 183 -3.57 -1.75 -13.15
C ARG A 183 -4.09 -1.45 -11.74
N ASP A 184 -5.19 -2.08 -11.36
CA ASP A 184 -5.83 -1.75 -10.09
C ASP A 184 -5.07 -2.30 -8.89
N LEU A 185 -4.59 -3.54 -8.96
CA LEU A 185 -3.88 -4.22 -7.88
C LEU A 185 -2.42 -3.75 -7.75
N THR A 186 -1.77 -3.37 -8.85
CA THR A 186 -0.39 -2.90 -8.82
C THR A 186 -0.30 -1.40 -8.58
N GLN A 187 -1.06 -0.58 -9.32
CA GLN A 187 -0.90 0.88 -9.32
C GLN A 187 -1.88 1.58 -8.38
N LYS A 188 -3.15 1.16 -8.32
CA LYS A 188 -4.19 1.91 -7.56
C LYS A 188 -4.29 1.55 -6.08
N VAL A 189 -3.76 0.40 -5.65
CA VAL A 189 -3.79 -0.03 -4.24
C VAL A 189 -3.09 0.98 -3.34
N PHE A 190 -1.92 1.45 -3.76
CA PHE A 190 -1.08 2.37 -2.98
C PHE A 190 -1.17 3.80 -3.50
N SER A 191 -2.40 4.29 -3.66
CA SER A 191 -2.65 5.64 -4.17
C SER A 191 -2.11 6.74 -3.24
N THR A 192 -1.78 7.91 -3.81
CA THR A 192 -1.32 9.07 -3.04
C THR A 192 -2.32 9.53 -1.98
N PRO A 193 -3.65 9.61 -2.24
CA PRO A 193 -4.61 9.95 -1.20
C PRO A 193 -4.61 8.96 -0.03
N TRP A 194 -4.43 7.66 -0.32
CA TRP A 194 -4.30 6.67 0.74
C TRP A 194 -3.07 6.91 1.61
N SER A 195 -1.91 7.17 0.98
CA SER A 195 -0.67 7.40 1.71
C SER A 195 -0.72 8.66 2.56
N LEU A 196 -1.31 9.74 2.03
CA LEU A 196 -1.52 10.97 2.78
C LEU A 196 -2.48 10.73 3.96
N GLY A 197 -3.55 9.95 3.76
CA GLY A 197 -4.49 9.58 4.81
C GLY A 197 -3.83 8.83 5.97
N VAL A 198 -3.05 7.78 5.68
CA VAL A 198 -2.38 6.97 6.72
C VAL A 198 -1.21 7.69 7.38
N THR A 199 -0.67 8.75 6.77
CA THR A 199 0.40 9.59 7.33
C THR A 199 -0.09 10.92 7.90
N SER A 200 -1.41 11.15 7.91
CA SER A 200 -2.02 12.38 8.43
C SER A 200 -1.64 12.74 9.88
N PRO A 201 -1.29 11.82 10.81
CA PRO A 201 -0.82 12.21 12.13
C PRO A 201 0.42 13.11 12.10
N VAL A 202 1.26 13.01 11.05
CA VAL A 202 2.43 13.89 10.89
C VAL A 202 1.98 15.34 10.76
N ILE A 203 1.07 15.65 9.82
CA ILE A 203 0.61 17.02 9.63
C ILE A 203 -0.17 17.53 10.85
N LEU A 204 -0.93 16.66 11.52
CA LEU A 204 -1.63 17.03 12.76
C LEU A 204 -0.64 17.47 13.85
N ALA A 205 0.45 16.74 14.08
CA ALA A 205 1.47 17.17 15.03
C ALA A 205 2.13 18.50 14.64
N PHE A 206 2.41 18.74 13.36
CA PHE A 206 2.92 20.04 12.93
C PHE A 206 1.91 21.16 13.13
N MET A 207 0.62 20.91 12.90
CA MET A 207 -0.46 21.86 13.17
C MET A 207 -0.57 22.19 14.66
N ASP A 208 -0.53 21.17 15.53
CA ASP A 208 -0.60 21.35 16.98
C ASP A 208 0.59 22.16 17.50
N VAL A 209 1.80 21.81 17.06
CA VAL A 209 3.00 22.58 17.39
C VAL A 209 2.84 24.00 16.87
N SER A 210 2.48 24.20 15.60
CA SER A 210 2.26 25.52 15.00
C SER A 210 1.25 26.36 15.79
N ALA A 211 0.16 25.76 16.26
CA ALA A 211 -0.89 26.42 17.04
C ALA A 211 -0.38 26.87 18.42
N SER A 212 0.47 26.07 19.07
CA SER A 212 1.04 26.41 20.39
C SER A 212 1.88 27.70 20.38
N TRP A 213 2.38 28.12 19.22
CA TRP A 213 3.14 29.37 19.09
C TRP A 213 2.24 30.59 18.84
N ALA A 214 0.96 30.43 18.51
CA ALA A 214 0.10 31.52 18.03
C ALA A 214 -0.27 32.59 19.08
N GLU A 215 0.09 32.38 20.35
CA GLU A 215 -0.24 33.29 21.46
C GLU A 215 0.68 34.52 21.56
N HIS A 216 1.82 34.56 20.86
CA HIS A 216 2.77 35.69 20.88
C HIS A 216 2.63 36.60 19.63
N GLU A 217 3.10 37.85 19.74
CA GLU A 217 2.89 38.96 18.79
C GLU A 217 2.79 38.59 17.29
N TRP A 218 1.75 39.12 16.63
CA TRP A 218 1.34 38.76 15.27
C TRP A 218 2.16 39.50 14.21
N ASN A 219 3.40 39.07 13.97
CA ASN A 219 4.10 39.37 12.73
C ASN A 219 4.23 38.09 11.89
N LEU A 220 3.27 37.86 10.98
CA LEU A 220 3.13 36.64 10.18
C LEU A 220 4.45 36.13 9.59
N TRP A 221 5.29 37.03 9.08
CA TRP A 221 6.53 36.69 8.38
C TRP A 221 7.73 36.45 9.30
N ALA A 222 7.71 37.03 10.50
CA ALA A 222 8.71 36.78 11.53
C ALA A 222 8.33 35.62 12.45
N HIS A 223 7.06 35.19 12.41
CA HIS A 223 6.53 34.20 13.34
C HIS A 223 6.98 32.77 12.97
N PRO A 224 7.37 31.92 13.94
CA PRO A 224 7.82 30.54 13.67
C PRO A 224 6.69 29.61 13.23
N SER A 225 5.43 29.95 13.53
CA SER A 225 4.26 29.11 13.25
C SER A 225 4.07 28.79 11.75
N PRO A 226 3.99 29.77 10.81
CA PRO A 226 3.86 29.46 9.39
C PRO A 226 5.01 28.64 8.81
N SER A 227 6.23 28.88 9.30
CA SER A 227 7.44 28.13 8.92
C SER A 227 7.37 26.65 9.32
N LEU A 228 6.90 26.37 10.54
CA LEU A 228 6.69 25.02 11.05
C LEU A 228 5.60 24.29 10.25
N LEU A 229 4.46 24.94 10.04
CA LEU A 229 3.36 24.37 9.26
C LEU A 229 3.80 24.07 7.82
N LEU A 230 4.50 25.01 7.18
CA LEU A 230 5.04 24.81 5.83
C LEU A 230 6.02 23.63 5.78
N GLY A 231 6.90 23.49 6.78
CA GLY A 231 7.78 22.32 6.90
C GLY A 231 7.00 21.00 7.00
N GLY A 232 5.95 20.97 7.81
CA GLY A 232 5.06 19.81 7.91
C GLY A 232 4.35 19.47 6.59
N LEU A 233 3.84 20.49 5.89
CA LEU A 233 3.20 20.34 4.58
C LEU A 233 4.17 19.83 3.52
N VAL A 234 5.41 20.32 3.51
CA VAL A 234 6.47 19.86 2.60
C VAL A 234 6.76 18.38 2.81
N ILE A 235 6.92 17.95 4.08
CA ILE A 235 7.14 16.53 4.40
C ILE A 235 5.93 15.70 3.96
N TRP A 236 4.72 16.14 4.30
CA TRP A 236 3.51 15.37 4.06
C TRP A 236 3.14 15.28 2.57
N PHE A 237 3.19 16.38 1.82
CA PHE A 237 2.79 16.39 0.40
C PHE A 237 3.90 16.01 -0.58
N LEU A 238 5.17 16.31 -0.31
CA LEU A 238 6.26 16.03 -1.25
C LEU A 238 7.00 14.75 -0.87
N PHE A 239 7.49 14.68 0.36
CA PHE A 239 8.37 13.58 0.76
C PHE A 239 7.64 12.24 0.90
N VAL A 240 6.50 12.21 1.59
CA VAL A 240 5.78 10.96 1.87
C VAL A 240 5.39 10.21 0.58
N PRO A 241 4.77 10.85 -0.44
CA PRO A 241 4.44 10.15 -1.68
C PRO A 241 5.67 9.60 -2.40
N ALA A 242 6.73 10.42 -2.55
CA ALA A 242 7.96 10.02 -3.23
C ALA A 242 8.66 8.85 -2.51
N ASN A 243 8.73 8.90 -1.18
CA ASN A 243 9.34 7.84 -0.39
C ASN A 243 8.52 6.54 -0.42
N LYS A 244 7.18 6.64 -0.44
CA LYS A 244 6.31 5.48 -0.64
C LYS A 244 6.59 4.81 -1.98
N ASP A 245 6.65 5.57 -3.07
CA ASP A 245 6.83 5.01 -4.41
C ASP A 245 8.18 4.31 -4.53
N LEU A 246 9.24 4.92 -3.97
CA LEU A 246 10.54 4.26 -3.84
C LEU A 246 10.46 2.97 -3.02
N LEU A 247 9.81 2.98 -1.85
CA LEU A 247 9.65 1.78 -1.03
C LEU A 247 8.91 0.68 -1.79
N ILE A 248 7.83 1.01 -2.50
CA ILE A 248 7.07 0.04 -3.30
C ILE A 248 7.94 -0.51 -4.43
N LEU A 249 8.71 0.33 -5.13
CA LEU A 249 9.64 -0.11 -6.15
C LEU A 249 10.66 -1.10 -5.58
N LEU A 250 11.30 -0.76 -4.45
CA LEU A 250 12.28 -1.63 -3.80
C LEU A 250 11.66 -2.97 -3.36
N LEU A 251 10.42 -2.95 -2.85
CA LEU A 251 9.68 -4.16 -2.51
C LEU A 251 9.37 -5.02 -3.75
N ARG A 252 9.02 -4.39 -4.88
CA ARG A 252 8.81 -5.08 -6.17
C ARG A 252 10.09 -5.67 -6.72
N LEU A 253 11.21 -4.94 -6.73
CA LEU A 253 12.53 -5.48 -7.10
C LEU A 253 12.91 -6.65 -6.17
N GLY A 254 12.51 -6.55 -4.91
CA GLY A 254 12.68 -7.58 -3.90
C GLY A 254 11.81 -8.83 -4.07
N ARG A 255 10.90 -8.92 -5.04
CA ARG A 255 9.85 -9.96 -5.07
C ARG A 255 10.32 -11.40 -5.33
N GLN A 256 11.51 -11.61 -5.90
CA GLN A 256 12.00 -12.98 -6.19
C GLN A 256 11.94 -13.87 -4.96
N ARG A 257 11.41 -15.10 -5.14
CA ARG A 257 11.19 -16.07 -4.07
C ARG A 257 12.54 -16.57 -3.52
N PRO A 258 12.85 -16.30 -2.24
CA PRO A 258 14.09 -16.78 -1.64
C PRO A 258 14.01 -18.29 -1.38
N ARG A 259 15.18 -18.94 -1.34
CA ARG A 259 15.30 -20.39 -1.04
C ARG A 259 15.08 -20.71 0.44
N SER A 260 15.30 -19.74 1.34
CA SER A 260 15.21 -19.92 2.79
C SER A 260 14.56 -18.70 3.48
N ASN A 261 13.95 -18.94 4.65
CA ASN A 261 13.31 -17.89 5.45
C ASN A 261 14.32 -16.84 5.96
N CYS A 262 15.55 -17.25 6.29
CA CYS A 262 16.60 -16.32 6.71
C CYS A 262 16.97 -15.34 5.58
N LEU A 263 17.03 -15.82 4.33
CA LEU A 263 17.30 -14.96 3.19
C LEU A 263 16.11 -14.06 2.86
N GLU A 264 14.88 -14.51 3.13
CA GLU A 264 13.68 -13.66 3.06
C GLU A 264 13.74 -12.49 4.04
N LEU A 265 14.10 -12.77 5.29
CA LEU A 265 14.27 -11.77 6.34
C LEU A 265 15.40 -10.79 5.96
N LEU A 266 16.59 -11.29 5.62
CA LEU A 266 17.73 -10.46 5.25
C LEU A 266 17.39 -9.53 4.07
N LYS A 267 16.70 -10.04 3.05
CA LYS A 267 16.26 -9.25 1.90
C LYS A 267 15.19 -8.21 2.26
N THR A 268 14.36 -8.51 3.26
CA THR A 268 13.37 -7.55 3.77
C THR A 268 14.08 -6.43 4.55
N LEU A 269 15.06 -6.79 5.37
CA LEU A 269 15.89 -5.84 6.09
C LEU A 269 16.70 -4.95 5.14
N SER A 270 17.27 -5.51 4.07
CA SER A 270 18.01 -4.72 3.08
C SER A 270 17.12 -3.71 2.35
N VAL A 271 15.89 -4.11 1.99
CA VAL A 271 14.92 -3.20 1.37
C VAL A 271 14.50 -2.08 2.32
N LEU A 272 14.23 -2.40 3.59
CA LEU A 272 13.89 -1.40 4.59
C LEU A 272 15.05 -0.45 4.90
N ALA A 273 16.29 -0.98 4.98
CA ALA A 273 17.48 -0.17 5.16
C ALA A 273 17.68 0.81 3.99
N ALA A 274 17.52 0.34 2.74
CA ALA A 274 17.58 1.20 1.57
C ALA A 274 16.48 2.29 1.58
N ALA A 275 15.25 1.93 1.95
CA ALA A 275 14.15 2.88 2.09
C ALA A 275 14.30 3.86 3.28
N ALA A 276 15.15 3.53 4.27
CA ALA A 276 15.45 4.43 5.38
C ALA A 276 16.46 5.52 5.00
N VAL A 277 17.27 5.33 3.96
CA VAL A 277 18.29 6.31 3.54
C VAL A 277 17.68 7.69 3.22
N PRO A 278 16.64 7.83 2.39
CA PRO A 278 16.04 9.14 2.13
C PRO A 278 15.44 9.78 3.38
N VAL A 279 14.91 8.98 4.31
CA VAL A 279 14.37 9.47 5.59
C VAL A 279 15.49 10.04 6.46
N LEU A 280 16.63 9.35 6.53
CA LEU A 280 17.81 9.84 7.26
C LEU A 280 18.37 11.12 6.62
N VAL A 281 18.46 11.17 5.29
CA VAL A 281 18.91 12.37 4.56
C VAL A 281 17.97 13.55 4.81
N LEU A 282 16.65 13.32 4.79
CA LEU A 282 15.66 14.35 5.12
C LEU A 282 15.79 14.83 6.56
N ALA A 283 15.97 13.91 7.52
CA ALA A 283 16.15 14.26 8.92
C ALA A 283 17.42 15.09 9.15
N VAL A 284 18.52 14.73 8.49
CA VAL A 284 19.78 15.50 8.52
C VAL A 284 19.58 16.87 7.87
N ALA A 285 18.93 16.96 6.70
CA ALA A 285 18.64 18.24 6.06
C ALA A 285 17.74 19.14 6.92
N TYR A 286 16.73 18.55 7.57
CA TYR A 286 15.88 19.26 8.53
C TYR A 286 16.68 19.76 9.73
N GLY A 287 17.54 18.92 10.30
CA GLY A 287 18.44 19.30 11.39
C GLY A 287 19.38 20.44 10.98
N LEU A 288 20.08 20.30 9.84
CA LEU A 288 21.01 21.31 9.34
C LEU A 288 20.33 22.66 9.09
N THR A 289 19.13 22.67 8.51
CA THR A 289 18.37 23.93 8.29
C THR A 289 17.88 24.57 9.60
N ARG A 290 17.78 23.80 10.69
CA ARG A 290 17.49 24.31 12.04
C ARG A 290 18.74 24.82 12.76
N PHE A 291 19.86 24.10 12.65
CA PHE A 291 21.11 24.45 13.32
C PHE A 291 21.92 25.54 12.60
N SER A 292 21.78 25.68 11.28
CA SER A 292 22.51 26.70 10.51
C SER A 292 22.25 28.12 11.02
N ASP A 293 21.10 28.39 11.61
CA ASP A 293 20.77 29.70 12.19
C ASP A 293 21.62 30.04 13.41
N LEU A 294 21.90 29.05 14.25
CA LEU A 294 22.72 29.25 15.46
C LEU A 294 24.15 29.63 15.08
N VAL A 295 24.67 29.08 13.97
CA VAL A 295 26.09 29.18 13.61
C VAL A 295 26.37 30.27 12.58
N VAL A 296 25.55 30.38 11.52
CA VAL A 296 25.87 31.22 10.35
C VAL A 296 25.40 32.66 10.54
N PHE A 297 24.20 32.86 11.10
CA PHE A 297 23.60 34.19 11.09
C PHE A 297 23.93 35.03 12.32
N GLY A 298 24.43 34.45 13.42
CA GLY A 298 24.96 35.16 14.60
C GLY A 298 24.05 36.23 15.24
N ILE A 299 22.85 36.41 14.71
CA ILE A 299 21.91 37.49 14.95
C ILE A 299 20.54 36.84 15.01
N ALA A 300 19.78 37.19 16.04
CA ALA A 300 18.42 36.72 16.32
C ALA A 300 17.35 37.03 15.24
N ALA A 301 17.75 37.44 14.02
CA ALA A 301 16.88 37.91 12.95
C ALA A 301 16.90 37.00 11.69
N GLY A 302 17.22 35.71 11.85
CA GLY A 302 17.09 34.74 10.75
C GLY A 302 15.63 34.62 10.29
N ASN A 303 15.36 34.86 9.00
CA ASN A 303 14.01 34.79 8.45
C ASN A 303 13.49 33.33 8.45
N PRO A 304 12.48 32.98 9.28
CA PRO A 304 11.96 31.60 9.40
C PRO A 304 11.38 31.05 8.09
N MET A 305 10.93 31.94 7.20
CA MET A 305 10.38 31.56 5.91
C MET A 305 11.47 31.10 4.95
N LEU A 306 12.62 31.79 4.91
CA LEU A 306 13.74 31.42 4.03
C LEU A 306 14.25 30.01 4.35
N ARG A 307 14.25 29.62 5.63
CA ARG A 307 14.56 28.24 6.06
C ARG A 307 13.59 27.22 5.51
N ALA A 308 12.29 27.48 5.66
CA ALA A 308 11.26 26.56 5.18
C ALA A 308 11.34 26.40 3.65
N VAL A 309 11.66 27.48 2.92
CA VAL A 309 11.90 27.44 1.48
C VAL A 309 13.15 26.62 1.14
N GLY A 310 14.26 26.81 1.85
CA GLY A 310 15.48 26.00 1.65
C GLY A 310 15.22 24.52 1.91
N PHE A 311 14.50 24.18 2.99
CA PHE A 311 14.10 22.82 3.30
C PHE A 311 13.15 22.22 2.24
N ALA A 312 12.20 23.01 1.75
CA ALA A 312 11.31 22.61 0.66
C ALA A 312 12.09 22.27 -0.61
N PHE A 313 13.08 23.09 -0.97
CA PHE A 313 13.94 22.85 -2.11
C PHE A 313 14.76 21.56 -1.96
N CYS A 314 15.40 21.34 -0.80
CA CYS A 314 16.10 20.08 -0.52
C CYS A 314 15.17 18.86 -0.60
N THR A 315 13.96 18.97 -0.05
CA THR A 315 12.96 17.88 -0.08
C THR A 315 12.49 17.59 -1.50
N LEU A 316 12.31 18.62 -2.32
CA LEU A 316 11.95 18.49 -3.73
C LEU A 316 13.05 17.78 -4.51
N LEU A 317 14.32 18.12 -4.28
CA LEU A 317 15.45 17.41 -4.89
C LEU A 317 15.51 15.93 -4.50
N ILE A 318 15.34 15.61 -3.21
CA ILE A 318 15.28 14.21 -2.74
C ILE A 318 14.11 13.48 -3.40
N SER A 319 12.94 14.13 -3.49
CA SER A 319 11.75 13.54 -4.11
C SER A 319 11.95 13.29 -5.61
N LEU A 320 12.61 14.22 -6.31
CA LEU A 320 12.98 14.07 -7.71
C LEU A 320 13.96 12.92 -7.91
N CYS A 321 15.00 12.81 -7.06
CA CYS A 321 15.94 11.69 -7.11
C CYS A 321 15.24 10.35 -6.90
N ASN A 322 14.35 10.25 -5.91
CA ASN A 322 13.55 9.05 -5.66
C ASN A 322 12.67 8.68 -6.86
N PHE A 323 12.06 9.69 -7.48
CA PHE A 323 11.25 9.51 -8.69
C PHE A 323 12.08 9.04 -9.89
N LEU A 324 13.28 9.61 -10.09
CA LEU A 324 14.19 9.20 -11.17
C LEU A 324 14.69 7.76 -11.00
N VAL A 325 15.00 7.35 -9.76
CA VAL A 325 15.29 5.94 -9.43
C VAL A 325 14.05 5.06 -9.70
N GLY A 326 12.85 5.62 -9.53
CA GLY A 326 11.57 5.03 -9.89
C GLY A 326 11.42 4.65 -11.37
N LEU A 327 12.03 5.42 -12.26
CA LEU A 327 11.89 5.31 -13.72
C LEU A 327 12.90 4.39 -14.39
N GLY A 328 14.04 4.12 -13.74
CA GLY A 328 15.11 3.26 -14.26
C GLY A 328 14.91 1.80 -13.92
#